data_AF-A0A522R1W8-F1
#
_entry.id   AF-A0A522R1W8-F1
#
_cell.length_a   1.000
_cell.length_b   1.000
_cell.length_c   1.000
_cell.angle_alpha   90.00
_cell.angle_beta   90.00
_cell.angle_gamma   90.00
#
_symmetry.space_group_name_H-M   'P 1'
#
loop_
_entity.id
_entity.type
_entity.pdbx_description
1 polymer ?
#
loop_
_entity_poly.entity_id
_entity_poly.type
_entity_poly.pdbx_seq_one_letter_code
_entity_poly.pdbx_strand_id
1 'polypeptide(L)'
;MRALAAIAIAALVAAWMAKTSWRRHMRETPPLSSPESATGLGSIGSVRLLERPHVTENYLTREMGFRIARKHADKLTRLSLLLGAAVPFLLALVVLLAGQGVLAVICALLAVIAFAAGILAERWLFFAEARHAVMNYYGG
;
A
#
# COMPACT_ATOMS: atom_id res chain seq x y z
N MET A 1 23.18 -21.46 5.99
CA MET A 1 22.23 -20.31 5.96
C MET A 1 22.76 -19.09 5.22
N ARG A 2 24.07 -18.89 5.04
CA ARG A 2 24.62 -17.71 4.32
C ARG A 2 24.04 -17.49 2.92
N ALA A 3 24.06 -18.51 2.05
CA ALA A 3 23.51 -18.39 0.70
C ALA A 3 22.02 -18.02 0.71
N LEU A 4 21.23 -18.67 1.59
CA LEU A 4 19.81 -18.35 1.76
C LEU A 4 19.59 -16.91 2.24
N ALA A 5 20.38 -16.43 3.19
CA ALA A 5 20.30 -15.05 3.68
C ALA A 5 20.64 -14.05 2.57
N ALA A 6 21.66 -14.32 1.75
CA ALA A 6 22.02 -13.48 0.61
C ALA A 6 20.90 -13.42 -0.43
N ILE A 7 20.29 -14.57 -0.77
CA ILE A 7 19.14 -14.64 -1.68
C ILE A 7 17.95 -13.89 -1.09
N ALA A 8 17.66 -14.07 0.20
CA ALA A 8 16.56 -13.38 0.87
C ALA A 8 16.76 -11.85 0.86
N ILE A 9 17.98 -11.37 1.11
CA ILE A 9 18.32 -9.95 1.03
C ILE A 9 18.11 -9.42 -0.39
N ALA A 10 18.63 -10.12 -1.41
CA ALA A 10 18.49 -9.71 -2.80
C ALA A 10 17.02 -9.65 -3.23
N ALA A 11 16.23 -10.67 -2.87
CA ALA A 11 14.80 -10.72 -3.14
C ALA A 11 14.04 -9.60 -2.41
N LEU A 12 14.39 -9.31 -1.15
CA LEU A 12 13.79 -8.24 -0.37
C LEU A 12 14.05 -6.87 -1.00
N VAL A 13 15.29 -6.60 -1.39
CA VAL A 13 15.67 -5.35 -2.07
C VAL A 13 14.91 -5.23 -3.39
N ALA A 14 14.91 -6.28 -4.22
CA ALA A 14 14.19 -6.29 -5.49
C ALA A 14 12.68 -6.04 -5.31
N ALA A 15 12.04 -6.71 -4.34
CA ALA A 15 10.63 -6.54 -4.03
C ALA A 15 10.30 -5.10 -3.62
N TRP A 16 11.12 -4.48 -2.77
CA TRP A 16 10.91 -3.11 -2.32
C TRP A 16 11.23 -2.06 -3.39
N MET A 17 12.20 -2.32 -4.27
CA MET A 17 12.42 -1.49 -5.46
C MET A 17 11.20 -1.54 -6.39
N ALA A 18 10.69 -2.73 -6.69
CA ALA A 18 9.48 -2.88 -7.50
C ALA A 18 8.27 -2.20 -6.84
N LYS A 19 8.09 -2.37 -5.52
CA LYS A 19 6.98 -1.77 -4.79
C LYS A 19 7.05 -0.24 -4.75
N THR A 20 8.22 0.32 -4.51
CA THR A 20 8.40 1.78 -4.48
C THR A 20 8.24 2.41 -5.86
N SER A 21 8.74 1.75 -6.91
CA SER A 21 8.48 2.12 -8.32
C SER A 21 6.97 2.13 -8.62
N TRP A 22 6.29 1.03 -8.32
CA TRP A 22 4.84 0.91 -8.51
C TRP A 22 4.07 2.01 -7.75
N ARG A 23 4.45 2.31 -6.51
CA ARG A 23 3.77 3.32 -5.70
C ARG A 23 4.00 4.74 -6.23
N ARG A 24 5.20 5.04 -6.74
CA ARG A 24 5.49 6.32 -7.41
C ARG A 24 4.61 6.46 -8.64
N HIS A 25 4.61 5.43 -9.50
CA HIS A 25 3.76 5.41 -10.70
C HIS A 25 2.29 5.63 -10.34
N MET A 26 1.74 4.85 -9.39
CA MET A 26 0.35 4.98 -8.93
C MET A 26 -0.03 6.40 -8.46
N ARG A 27 0.91 7.15 -7.87
CA ARG A 27 0.67 8.52 -7.40
C ARG A 27 0.66 9.54 -8.54
N GLU A 28 1.38 9.26 -9.61
CA GLU A 28 1.48 10.10 -10.80
C GLU A 28 0.40 9.76 -11.85
N THR A 29 -0.11 8.53 -11.84
CA THR A 29 -1.16 8.10 -12.76
C THR A 29 -2.46 8.88 -12.50
N PRO A 30 -3.03 9.57 -13.51
CA PRO A 30 -4.32 10.23 -13.37
C PRO A 30 -5.44 9.19 -13.15
N PRO A 31 -6.57 9.58 -12.52
CA PRO A 31 -7.72 8.70 -12.39
C PRO A 31 -8.16 8.14 -13.75
N LEU A 32 -8.45 6.85 -13.81
CA LEU A 32 -8.90 6.16 -15.03
C LEU A 32 -10.25 6.69 -15.57
N SER A 33 -11.07 7.29 -14.70
CA SER A 33 -12.38 7.81 -15.04
C SER A 33 -12.61 9.13 -14.32
N SER A 34 -13.20 10.09 -15.04
CA SER A 34 -13.73 11.34 -14.54
C SER A 34 -15.26 11.38 -14.66
N PRO A 35 -15.96 12.34 -14.02
CA PRO A 35 -17.39 12.55 -14.24
C PRO A 35 -17.75 12.71 -15.72
N GLU A 36 -16.91 13.38 -16.50
CA GLU A 36 -17.06 13.58 -17.94
C GLU A 36 -17.00 12.27 -18.72
N SER A 37 -15.99 11.42 -18.46
CA SER A 37 -15.87 10.13 -19.14
C SER A 37 -16.93 9.13 -18.69
N ALA A 38 -17.37 9.21 -17.42
CA ALA A 38 -18.39 8.33 -16.86
C ALA A 38 -19.79 8.63 -17.39
N THR A 39 -20.10 9.90 -17.66
CA THR A 39 -21.40 10.35 -18.18
C THR A 39 -21.43 10.48 -19.71
N GLY A 40 -20.27 10.48 -20.37
CA GLY A 40 -20.16 10.74 -21.80
C GLY A 40 -20.39 12.21 -22.19
N LEU A 41 -20.56 13.11 -21.21
CA LEU A 41 -20.86 14.53 -21.44
C LEU A 41 -19.62 15.40 -21.64
N GLY A 42 -18.42 14.81 -21.66
CA GLY A 42 -17.16 15.56 -21.79
C GLY A 42 -17.04 16.42 -23.04
N SER A 43 -17.78 16.11 -24.11
CA SER A 43 -17.84 16.94 -25.32
C SER A 43 -18.63 18.24 -25.14
N ILE A 44 -19.49 18.32 -24.11
CA ILE A 44 -20.38 19.46 -23.85
C ILE A 44 -19.72 20.44 -22.86
N GLY A 45 -18.82 19.97 -22.00
CA GLY A 45 -18.06 20.81 -21.06
C GLY A 45 -17.74 20.08 -19.75
N SER A 46 -17.31 20.85 -18.73
CA SER A 46 -17.02 20.32 -17.40
C SER A 46 -18.28 19.82 -16.70
N VAL A 47 -18.27 18.59 -16.20
CA VAL A 47 -19.41 18.00 -15.48
C VAL A 47 -19.27 18.32 -13.99
N ARG A 48 -20.29 18.95 -13.42
CA ARG A 48 -20.37 19.22 -11.97
C ARG A 48 -21.63 18.57 -11.40
N LEU A 49 -21.53 18.15 -10.14
CA LEU A 49 -22.66 17.60 -9.41
C LEU A 49 -23.76 18.67 -9.27
N LEU A 50 -24.95 18.41 -9.81
CA LEU A 50 -26.11 19.29 -9.67
C LEU A 50 -26.80 19.08 -8.32
N GLU A 51 -27.15 17.82 -8.04
CA GLU A 51 -27.76 17.39 -6.78
C GLU A 51 -27.20 16.02 -6.39
N ARG A 52 -27.13 15.74 -5.08
CA ARG A 52 -26.70 14.43 -4.61
C ARG A 52 -27.80 13.40 -4.92
N PRO A 53 -27.45 12.18 -5.33
CA PRO A 53 -28.44 11.16 -5.68
C PRO A 53 -29.28 10.67 -4.48
N HIS A 54 -29.00 11.12 -3.26
CA HIS A 54 -29.81 10.86 -2.06
C HIS A 54 -29.55 11.91 -0.99
N VAL A 55 -30.59 12.15 -0.17
CA VAL A 55 -30.58 13.06 0.97
C VAL A 55 -29.98 12.41 2.22
N THR A 56 -30.15 11.09 2.36
CA THR A 56 -29.66 10.30 3.50
C THR A 56 -28.31 9.63 3.20
N GLU A 57 -27.49 9.42 4.23
CA GLU A 57 -26.29 8.60 4.09
C GLU A 57 -26.65 7.16 3.72
N ASN A 58 -25.88 6.57 2.81
CA ASN A 58 -25.98 5.15 2.48
C ASN A 58 -24.68 4.42 2.83
N TYR A 59 -24.71 3.09 2.72
CA TYR A 59 -23.55 2.23 2.97
C TYR A 59 -22.32 2.66 2.16
N LEU A 60 -22.49 3.04 0.88
CA LEU A 60 -21.39 3.47 0.02
C LEU A 60 -20.72 4.74 0.54
N THR A 61 -21.47 5.75 0.96
CA THR A 61 -20.89 7.00 1.47
C THR A 61 -20.20 6.82 2.83
N ARG A 62 -20.64 5.87 3.66
CA ARG A 62 -19.99 5.52 4.93
C ARG A 62 -18.72 4.71 4.74
N GLU A 63 -18.80 3.67 3.92
CA GLU A 63 -17.71 2.71 3.72
C GLU A 63 -16.68 3.23 2.71
N MET A 64 -17.15 3.72 1.56
CA MET A 64 -16.30 4.13 0.43
C MET A 64 -15.76 5.56 0.53
N GLY A 65 -16.21 6.35 1.51
CA GLY A 65 -15.70 7.70 1.76
C GLY A 65 -14.25 7.70 2.28
N PHE A 66 -13.79 6.61 2.90
CA PHE A 66 -12.43 6.32 3.37
C PHE A 66 -11.65 7.50 4.02
N ARG A 67 -12.33 8.45 4.67
CA ARG A 67 -11.68 9.62 5.31
C ARG A 67 -10.72 9.22 6.43
N ILE A 68 -11.12 8.28 7.27
CA ILE A 68 -10.33 7.85 8.45
C ILE A 68 -9.13 7.01 8.03
N ALA A 69 -9.30 6.15 7.02
CA ALA A 69 -8.23 5.28 6.53
C ALA A 69 -7.09 6.10 5.90
N ARG A 70 -7.42 7.13 5.11
CA ARG A 70 -6.42 8.06 4.54
C ARG A 70 -5.61 8.81 5.59
N LYS A 71 -6.20 9.18 6.74
CA LYS A 71 -5.50 9.85 7.85
C LYS A 71 -4.31 9.02 8.38
N HIS A 72 -4.38 7.70 8.26
CA HIS A 72 -3.36 6.79 8.79
C HIS A 72 -2.39 6.27 7.72
N ALA A 73 -2.56 6.67 6.45
CA ALA A 73 -1.75 6.17 5.34
C ALA A 73 -0.24 6.41 5.55
N ASP A 74 0.17 7.58 6.06
CA ASP A 74 1.59 7.87 6.33
C ASP A 74 2.14 7.02 7.48
N LYS A 75 1.33 6.74 8.50
CA LYS A 75 1.72 5.85 9.61
C LYS A 75 1.87 4.42 9.12
N LEU A 76 0.93 3.92 8.32
CA LEU A 76 0.96 2.59 7.72
C LEU A 76 2.13 2.45 6.74
N THR A 77 2.44 3.49 5.97
CA THR A 77 3.61 3.53 5.06
C THR A 77 4.90 3.35 5.85
N ARG A 78 5.08 4.13 6.93
CA ARG A 78 6.27 4.01 7.79
C ARG A 78 6.36 2.62 8.43
N LEU A 79 5.25 2.09 8.94
CA LEU A 79 5.21 0.77 9.54
C LEU A 79 5.56 -0.33 8.53
N SER A 80 5.01 -0.25 7.33
CA SER A 80 5.27 -1.17 6.23
C SER A 80 6.73 -1.14 5.78
N LEU A 81 7.35 0.04 5.65
CA LEU A 81 8.78 0.15 5.33
C LEU A 81 9.68 -0.36 6.46
N LEU A 82 9.37 -0.03 7.71
CA LEU A 82 10.19 -0.43 8.85
C LEU A 82 10.13 -1.95 9.06
N LEU A 83 8.93 -2.51 9.19
CA LEU A 83 8.75 -3.93 9.48
C LEU A 83 8.86 -4.81 8.25
N GLY A 84 8.50 -4.30 7.07
CA GLY A 84 8.50 -5.07 5.83
C GLY A 84 9.81 -4.97 5.05
N ALA A 85 10.65 -3.94 5.29
CA ALA A 85 11.94 -3.76 4.58
C ALA A 85 13.12 -3.69 5.54
N ALA A 86 13.17 -2.66 6.38
CA ALA A 86 14.39 -2.31 7.13
C ALA A 86 14.76 -3.37 8.19
N VAL A 87 13.81 -3.76 9.04
CA VAL A 87 14.03 -4.74 10.10
C VAL A 87 14.38 -6.13 9.53
N PRO A 88 13.63 -6.70 8.57
CA PRO A 88 13.99 -7.98 7.96
C PRO A 88 15.34 -7.94 7.25
N PHE A 89 15.69 -6.82 6.60
CA PHE A 89 16.99 -6.66 5.96
C PHE A 89 18.14 -6.72 6.97
N LEU A 90 18.04 -5.96 8.06
CA LEU A 90 19.08 -5.95 9.10
C LEU A 90 19.20 -7.31 9.78
N LEU A 91 18.09 -7.97 10.09
CA LEU A 91 18.10 -9.30 10.68
C LEU A 91 18.69 -10.34 9.71
N ALA A 92 18.34 -10.29 8.42
CA ALA A 92 18.93 -11.17 7.41
C ALA A 92 20.43 -10.91 7.23
N LEU A 93 20.89 -9.66 7.36
CA LEU A 93 22.31 -9.33 7.35
C LEU A 93 23.05 -9.97 8.53
N VAL A 94 22.46 -9.97 9.72
CA VAL A 94 23.02 -10.69 10.89
C VAL A 94 23.10 -12.19 10.60
N VAL A 95 22.07 -12.79 10.00
CA VAL A 95 22.09 -14.22 9.59
C VAL A 95 23.21 -14.49 8.58
N LEU A 96 23.41 -13.59 7.62
CA LEU A 96 24.47 -13.71 6.61
C LEU A 96 25.86 -13.71 7.25
N LEU A 97 26.10 -12.80 8.20
CA LEU A 97 27.39 -12.67 8.88
C LEU A 97 27.65 -13.85 9.84
N ALA A 98 26.69 -14.16 10.72
CA ALA A 98 26.79 -15.26 11.68
C ALA A 98 26.88 -16.63 10.98
N GLY A 99 26.12 -16.82 9.90
CA GLY A 99 26.17 -17.99 9.03
C GLY A 99 25.51 -19.26 9.55
N GLN A 100 25.72 -19.62 10.83
CA GLN A 100 25.15 -20.80 11.50
C GLN A 100 24.98 -20.54 13.01
N GLY A 101 24.21 -21.39 13.71
CA GLY A 101 24.04 -21.34 15.17
C GLY A 101 22.71 -20.73 15.64
N VAL A 102 22.49 -20.76 16.95
CA VAL A 102 21.21 -20.38 17.59
C VAL A 102 20.83 -18.93 17.27
N LEU A 103 21.79 -18.01 17.30
CA LEU A 103 21.56 -16.61 16.94
C LEU A 103 21.03 -16.44 15.51
N ALA A 104 21.63 -17.16 14.54
CA ALA A 104 21.19 -17.11 13.14
C ALA A 104 19.75 -17.62 12.97
N VAL A 105 19.37 -18.67 13.72
CA VAL A 105 17.99 -19.20 13.70
C VAL A 105 17.01 -18.18 14.30
N ILE A 106 17.33 -17.60 15.47
CA ILE A 106 16.46 -16.61 16.12
C ILE A 106 16.29 -15.38 15.22
N CYS A 107 17.37 -14.85 14.65
CA CYS A 107 17.30 -13.71 13.74
C CYS A 107 16.49 -14.03 12.47
N ALA A 108 16.62 -15.24 11.91
CA ALA A 108 15.82 -15.66 10.77
C ALA A 108 14.32 -15.70 11.09
N LEU A 109 13.94 -16.27 12.25
CA LEU A 109 12.54 -16.32 12.68
C LEU A 109 11.96 -14.92 12.91
N LEU A 110 12.71 -14.05 13.59
CA LEU A 110 12.30 -12.66 13.81
C LEU A 110 12.18 -11.89 12.48
N ALA A 111 13.05 -12.16 11.51
CA ALA A 111 12.97 -11.54 10.19
C ALA A 111 11.66 -11.91 9.48
N VAL A 112 11.26 -13.18 9.53
CA VAL A 112 10.00 -13.66 8.93
C VAL A 112 8.79 -13.03 9.62
N ILE A 113 8.77 -12.99 10.96
CA ILE A 113 7.66 -12.40 11.72
C ILE A 113 7.54 -10.89 11.44
N ALA A 114 8.67 -10.17 11.47
CA ALA A 114 8.70 -8.74 11.14
C ALA A 114 8.20 -8.49 9.72
N PHE A 115 8.71 -9.26 8.75
CA PHE A 115 8.29 -9.15 7.35
C PHE A 115 6.79 -9.37 7.20
N ALA A 116 6.24 -10.44 7.80
CA ALA A 116 4.81 -10.72 7.79
C ALA A 116 3.97 -9.56 8.36
N ALA A 117 4.38 -8.99 9.50
CA ALA A 117 3.73 -7.81 10.07
C ALA A 117 3.80 -6.58 9.14
N GLY A 118 4.93 -6.37 8.47
CA GLY A 118 5.10 -5.31 7.49
C GLY A 118 4.23 -5.48 6.25
N ILE A 119 4.04 -6.72 5.77
CA ILE A 119 3.13 -7.04 4.67
C ILE A 119 1.67 -6.83 5.09
N LEU A 120 1.27 -7.21 6.31
CA LEU A 120 -0.08 -6.91 6.80
C LEU A 120 -0.36 -5.40 6.85
N ALA A 121 0.62 -4.61 7.31
CA ALA A 121 0.52 -3.15 7.26
C ALA A 121 0.42 -2.62 5.82
N GLU A 122 1.13 -3.23 4.88
CA GLU A 122 1.08 -2.89 3.45
C GLU A 122 -0.28 -3.19 2.83
N ARG A 123 -0.87 -4.35 3.16
CA ARG A 123 -2.23 -4.70 2.74
C ARG A 123 -3.25 -3.70 3.25
N TRP A 124 -3.12 -3.25 4.50
CA TRP A 124 -3.99 -2.21 5.06
C TRP A 124 -3.78 -0.85 4.40
N LEU A 125 -2.53 -0.49 4.06
CA LEU A 125 -2.22 0.73 3.32
C LEU A 125 -2.90 0.75 1.95
N PHE A 126 -2.93 -0.38 1.24
CA PHE A 126 -3.63 -0.48 -0.04
C PHE A 126 -5.11 -0.10 0.08
N PHE A 127 -5.82 -0.65 1.06
CA PHE A 127 -7.22 -0.29 1.31
C PHE A 127 -7.38 1.19 1.71
N ALA A 128 -6.45 1.72 2.50
CA ALA A 128 -6.47 3.12 2.91
C ALA A 128 -6.26 4.11 1.76
N GLU A 129 -5.45 3.74 0.75
CA GLU A 129 -5.14 4.57 -0.41
C GLU A 129 -6.09 4.32 -1.61
N ALA A 130 -6.93 3.29 -1.55
CA ALA A 130 -7.83 2.92 -2.63
C ALA A 130 -8.82 4.05 -2.96
N ARG A 131 -8.86 4.43 -4.24
CA ARG A 131 -9.85 5.36 -4.81
C ARG A 131 -10.93 4.56 -5.51
N HIS A 132 -12.18 4.81 -5.16
CA HIS A 132 -13.32 4.09 -5.74
C HIS A 132 -13.97 4.96 -6.81
N ALA A 133 -14.00 4.48 -8.06
CA ALA A 133 -14.58 5.23 -9.19
C ALA A 133 -16.04 5.64 -8.95
N VAL A 134 -16.77 4.90 -8.10
CA VAL A 134 -18.14 5.25 -7.69
C VAL A 134 -18.22 6.63 -7.03
N MET A 135 -17.14 7.12 -6.41
CA MET A 135 -17.10 8.44 -5.80
C MET A 135 -17.21 9.57 -6.83
N ASN A 136 -16.94 9.32 -8.10
CA ASN A 136 -17.18 10.28 -9.18
C ASN A 136 -18.68 10.66 -9.29
N TYR A 137 -19.61 9.76 -8.96
CA TYR A 137 -21.05 10.05 -8.88
C TYR A 137 -21.43 10.93 -7.68
N TYR A 138 -20.55 11.03 -6.68
CA TYR A 138 -20.75 11.77 -5.43
C TYR A 138 -19.96 13.09 -5.37
N GLY A 139 -19.30 13.48 -6.46
CA GLY A 139 -18.49 14.70 -6.51
C GLY A 139 -17.02 14.53 -6.07
N GLY A 140 -16.54 13.29 -5.90
CA GLY A 140 -15.15 12.98 -5.55
C GLY A 140 -14.91 12.68 -4.07
#